data_AF-A0A5P2DBB4-F1
#
_entry.id   AF-A0A5P2DBB4-F1
#
_cell.length_a   1.000
_cell.length_b   1.000
_cell.length_c   1.000
_cell.angle_alpha   90.00
_cell.angle_beta   90.00
_cell.angle_gamma   90.00
#
_symmetry.space_group_name_H-M   'P 1'
#
loop_
_entity.id
_entity.type
_entity.pdbx_description
1 polymer ?
#
loop_
_entity_poly.entity_id
_entity_poly.type
_entity_poly.pdbx_seq_one_letter_code
_entity_poly.pdbx_strand_id
1 'polypeptide(L)'
;MRAQTDATVAVPVWLEARDLKQRQLEAVLSGDLEQECRIVIDDLDRLSPWDAHEVLAQARRLVLTWPRLSVLATTRPGAGEVNERERIEVAPWPLQRGMELLRIIVGEPVFHAVKEHEARQLLTSPLLVHALASRLRAGGDANVSTQELLAGLASSVLRQQRRPVKDEVWGGLVRLAALVMDSAGPVRASSFGRDQKVWELEETGLVVREDGQLRFALPLFEQHFGAQALQDGITRLEEAAGPESFPRWRYAIAFAIDTAAADKTVEFMSRLVRANPAAASWVLDEVSTSGKRTSQVAINHHNAGEEPALTAGWWLRDAMQAWTDGLGNLPSQLTRQHTGVLEPWSVRLEGDFMLLAVGREGMHNADLVARPDLQLGAGMLSEFHSIEGFTLPKDDLSRWIWARNRLRKALSLRIQRRVLPVPSGSPLAAERIRFLARHILSSHRLPHGAPIPVRHLRLEVQTMMKQVENSQWCTWQAAGNTIDSGDIRWLHTELQQIHDETLAAPYPPADQRTGARFVWQAYSPELTWSITTTVLQNALIGYQQLVEANFPRFGHALPSTASCQPAPMAS
;
A
#
# COMPACT_ATOMS: atom_id res chain seq x y z
N MET A 1 35.92 -0.12 13.69
CA MET A 1 37.06 0.71 13.27
C MET A 1 38.32 -0.16 13.09
N ARG A 2 38.28 -1.13 12.16
CA ARG A 2 39.44 -1.98 11.76
C ARG A 2 39.95 -1.65 10.34
N ALA A 3 39.08 -1.09 9.49
CA ALA A 3 39.40 -0.75 8.10
C ALA A 3 40.30 0.49 7.94
N GLN A 4 40.35 1.40 8.92
CA GLN A 4 41.25 2.57 8.86
C GLN A 4 42.71 2.24 9.20
N THR A 5 42.97 1.08 9.80
CA THR A 5 44.31 0.67 10.27
C THR A 5 44.88 -0.50 9.50
N ASP A 6 44.14 -1.05 8.53
CA ASP A 6 44.54 -2.21 7.73
C ASP A 6 44.50 -1.85 6.24
N ALA A 7 45.68 -1.63 5.65
CA ALA A 7 45.84 -1.27 4.23
C ALA A 7 45.39 -2.37 3.26
N THR A 8 45.07 -3.57 3.76
CA THR A 8 44.57 -4.69 2.95
C THR A 8 43.04 -4.71 2.84
N VAL A 9 42.33 -3.88 3.62
CA VAL A 9 40.86 -3.83 3.62
C VAL A 9 40.38 -2.66 2.77
N ALA A 10 39.79 -2.96 1.60
CA ALA A 10 39.13 -1.96 0.78
C ALA A 10 38.04 -1.23 1.59
N VAL A 11 38.17 0.10 1.72
CA VAL A 11 37.18 0.94 2.40
C VAL A 11 35.91 0.97 1.53
N PRO A 12 34.75 0.60 2.08
CA PRO A 12 33.53 0.61 1.29
C PRO A 12 33.13 2.04 0.92
N VAL A 13 32.66 2.22 -0.32
CA VAL A 13 32.02 3.46 -0.77
C VAL A 13 30.61 3.48 -0.20
N TRP A 14 30.32 4.46 0.66
CA TRP A 14 29.01 4.62 1.27
C TRP A 14 28.17 5.63 0.48
N LEU A 15 26.98 5.22 0.04
CA LEU A 15 26.07 6.03 -0.75
C LEU A 15 24.69 6.00 -0.08
N GLU A 16 24.06 7.15 0.06
CA GLU A 16 22.65 7.19 0.43
C GLU A 16 21.80 6.95 -0.82
N ALA A 17 20.77 6.11 -0.72
CA ALA A 17 19.94 5.75 -1.86
C ALA A 17 19.32 6.95 -2.59
N ARG A 18 19.00 8.03 -1.86
CA ARG A 18 18.46 9.28 -2.43
C ARG A 18 19.38 9.95 -3.44
N ASP A 19 20.70 9.85 -3.25
CA ASP A 19 21.68 10.49 -4.13
C ASP A 19 21.76 9.79 -5.49
N LEU A 20 21.33 8.53 -5.55
CA LEU A 20 21.29 7.71 -6.76
C LEU A 20 20.08 8.01 -7.66
N LYS A 21 19.10 8.81 -7.19
CA LYS A 21 17.96 9.22 -8.03
C LYS A 21 18.41 10.13 -9.18
N GLN A 22 19.46 10.93 -8.97
CA GLN A 22 19.95 11.93 -9.93
C GLN A 22 21.23 11.49 -10.65
N ARG A 23 21.82 10.36 -10.25
CA ARG A 23 23.11 9.87 -10.75
C ARG A 23 23.03 8.37 -10.98
N GLN A 24 23.49 7.92 -12.14
CA GLN A 24 23.67 6.48 -12.35
C GLN A 24 24.72 5.95 -11.37
N LEU A 25 24.50 4.75 -10.84
CA LEU A 25 25.41 4.12 -9.89
C LEU A 25 26.85 4.02 -10.45
N GLU A 26 26.96 3.80 -11.76
CA GLU A 26 28.23 3.80 -12.52
C GLU A 26 28.97 5.12 -12.46
N ALA A 27 28.26 6.25 -12.52
CA ALA A 27 28.87 7.59 -12.54
C ALA A 27 29.49 7.98 -11.19
N VAL A 28 29.10 7.31 -10.11
CA VAL A 28 29.65 7.53 -8.76
C VAL A 28 30.93 6.72 -8.54
N LEU A 29 31.17 5.70 -9.37
CA LEU A 29 32.35 4.86 -9.32
C LEU A 29 33.50 5.49 -10.13
N SER A 30 34.12 6.51 -9.54
CA SER A 30 35.37 7.07 -10.08
C SER A 30 36.56 6.25 -9.58
N GLY A 31 36.98 5.23 -10.34
CA GLY A 31 38.14 4.39 -9.97
C GLY A 31 38.36 3.17 -10.87
N ASP A 32 39.45 2.45 -10.62
CA ASP A 32 39.80 1.19 -11.29
C ASP A 32 38.98 0.03 -10.70
N LEU A 33 37.90 -0.34 -11.38
CA LEU A 33 36.96 -1.39 -10.97
C LEU A 33 37.51 -2.82 -11.16
N GLU A 34 38.77 -2.96 -11.59
CA GLU A 34 39.48 -4.25 -11.60
C GLU A 34 39.99 -4.67 -10.20
N GLN A 35 40.01 -3.73 -9.24
CA GLN A 35 40.32 -3.99 -7.83
C GLN A 35 39.08 -4.38 -7.01
N GLU A 36 39.28 -4.96 -5.82
CA GLU A 36 38.17 -5.30 -4.92
C GLU A 36 37.43 -4.02 -4.48
N CYS A 37 36.18 -3.90 -4.89
CA CYS A 37 35.36 -2.72 -4.63
C CYS A 37 34.10 -3.12 -3.87
N ARG A 38 33.83 -2.43 -2.77
CA ARG A 38 32.66 -2.68 -1.91
C ARG A 38 31.83 -1.41 -1.85
N ILE A 39 30.55 -1.51 -2.17
CA ILE A 39 29.60 -0.40 -2.14
C ILE A 39 28.56 -0.71 -1.06
N VAL A 40 28.24 0.28 -0.24
CA VAL A 40 27.07 0.24 0.64
C VAL A 40 26.07 1.28 0.17
N ILE A 41 24.85 0.85 -0.13
CA ILE A 41 23.73 1.72 -0.48
C ILE A 41 22.79 1.74 0.73
N ASP A 42 22.67 2.86 1.41
CA ASP A 42 21.89 2.98 2.64
C ASP A 42 20.49 3.57 2.39
N ASP A 43 19.50 3.15 3.18
CA ASP A 43 18.12 3.69 3.18
C ASP A 43 17.37 3.60 1.83
N LEU A 44 17.43 2.46 1.12
CA LEU A 44 16.66 2.25 -0.14
C LEU A 44 15.16 2.55 0.01
N ASP A 45 14.65 2.40 1.21
CA ASP A 45 13.23 2.54 1.54
C ASP A 45 12.76 4.01 1.59
N ARG A 46 13.68 4.98 1.47
CA ARG A 46 13.35 6.39 1.21
C ARG A 46 12.95 6.66 -0.25
N LEU A 47 13.31 5.76 -1.16
CA LEU A 47 12.96 5.85 -2.57
C LEU A 47 11.55 5.32 -2.81
N SER A 48 10.96 5.67 -3.96
CA SER A 48 9.77 4.95 -4.41
C SER A 48 10.13 3.47 -4.66
N PRO A 49 9.19 2.52 -4.53
CA PRO A 49 9.47 1.11 -4.79
C PRO A 49 10.09 0.86 -6.17
N TRP A 50 9.71 1.68 -7.16
CA TRP A 50 10.26 1.64 -8.51
C TRP A 50 11.71 2.14 -8.56
N ASP A 51 11.98 3.33 -8.02
CA ASP A 51 13.34 3.89 -7.97
C ASP A 51 14.29 2.93 -7.22
N ALA A 52 13.82 2.32 -6.13
CA ALA A 52 14.57 1.29 -5.41
C ALA A 52 14.83 0.05 -6.29
N HIS A 53 13.84 -0.40 -7.06
CA HIS A 53 14.01 -1.51 -8.00
C HIS A 53 15.03 -1.19 -9.11
N GLU A 54 14.99 0.02 -9.69
CA GLU A 54 15.95 0.49 -10.69
C GLU A 54 17.37 0.54 -10.13
N VAL A 55 17.55 1.06 -8.91
CA VAL A 55 18.85 1.07 -8.23
C VAL A 55 19.36 -0.36 -8.01
N LEU A 56 18.49 -1.28 -7.59
CA LEU A 56 18.85 -2.69 -7.42
C LEU A 56 19.16 -3.37 -8.77
N ALA A 57 18.42 -3.07 -9.83
CA ALA A 57 18.67 -3.59 -11.18
C ALA A 57 20.02 -3.10 -11.74
N GLN A 58 20.36 -1.82 -11.51
CA GLN A 58 21.69 -1.29 -11.79
C GLN A 58 22.75 -2.03 -10.98
N ALA A 59 22.61 -2.15 -9.66
CA ALA A 59 23.56 -2.87 -8.81
C ALA A 59 23.80 -4.31 -9.27
N ARG A 60 22.75 -5.04 -9.65
CA ARG A 60 22.85 -6.40 -10.22
C ARG A 60 23.64 -6.42 -11.52
N ARG A 61 23.39 -5.47 -12.43
CA ARG A 61 24.19 -5.33 -13.66
C ARG A 61 25.67 -5.09 -13.34
N LEU A 62 25.99 -4.21 -12.39
CA LEU A 62 27.38 -3.94 -12.01
C LEU A 62 28.09 -5.18 -11.46
N VAL A 63 27.45 -5.92 -10.55
CA VAL A 63 28.03 -7.14 -9.97
C VAL A 63 28.26 -8.22 -11.03
N LEU A 64 27.39 -8.31 -12.04
CA LEU A 64 27.57 -9.23 -13.18
C LEU A 64 28.70 -8.79 -14.11
N THR A 65 28.87 -7.48 -14.33
CA THR A 65 29.90 -6.92 -15.19
C THR A 65 31.29 -6.98 -14.53
N TRP A 66 31.39 -6.72 -13.23
CA TRP A 66 32.66 -6.68 -12.48
C TRP A 66 32.68 -7.72 -11.34
N PRO A 67 33.32 -8.88 -11.54
CA PRO A 67 33.29 -9.99 -10.58
C PRO A 67 33.87 -9.72 -9.19
N ARG A 68 34.66 -8.64 -9.04
CA ARG A 68 35.29 -8.21 -7.76
C ARG A 68 34.51 -7.11 -7.05
N LEU A 69 33.39 -6.67 -7.63
CA LEU A 69 32.49 -5.69 -7.05
C LEU A 69 31.46 -6.40 -6.15
N SER A 70 31.25 -5.86 -4.95
CA SER A 70 30.19 -6.30 -4.04
C SER A 70 29.35 -5.11 -3.61
N VAL A 71 28.03 -5.28 -3.61
CA VAL A 71 27.08 -4.24 -3.19
C VAL A 71 26.25 -4.77 -2.02
N LEU A 72 26.23 -4.02 -0.92
CA LEU A 72 25.32 -4.22 0.20
C LEU A 72 24.31 -3.08 0.21
N ALA A 73 23.03 -3.39 0.04
CA ALA A 73 21.99 -2.39 0.16
C ALA A 73 21.17 -2.61 1.45
N THR A 74 20.91 -1.54 2.19
CA THR A 74 20.08 -1.58 3.41
C THR A 74 18.68 -1.05 3.08
N THR A 75 17.69 -1.64 3.73
CA THR A 75 16.29 -1.25 3.57
C THR A 75 15.46 -1.73 4.75
N ARG A 76 14.47 -0.95 5.15
CA ARG A 76 13.31 -1.50 5.89
C ARG A 76 12.47 -2.38 4.95
N PRO A 77 11.63 -3.29 5.47
CA PRO A 77 10.72 -4.07 4.63
C PRO A 77 9.90 -3.16 3.69
N GLY A 78 9.79 -3.56 2.42
CA GLY A 78 8.94 -2.86 1.43
C GLY A 78 9.65 -1.96 0.42
N ALA A 79 10.99 -1.91 0.34
CA ALA A 79 11.68 -1.26 -0.78
C ALA A 79 11.92 -2.26 -1.93
N GLY A 80 11.01 -2.25 -2.89
CA GLY A 80 11.11 -3.05 -4.11
C GLY A 80 11.02 -4.57 -3.89
N GLU A 81 11.08 -5.31 -4.98
CA GLU A 81 11.14 -6.77 -4.96
C GLU A 81 12.60 -7.25 -4.97
N VAL A 82 12.98 -8.00 -3.94
CA VAL A 82 14.31 -8.60 -3.76
C VAL A 82 14.16 -10.11 -3.71
N ASN A 83 15.00 -10.81 -4.47
CA ASN A 83 15.05 -12.28 -4.45
C ASN A 83 15.46 -12.78 -3.06
N GLU A 84 14.84 -13.85 -2.57
CA GLU A 84 15.21 -14.47 -1.29
C GLU A 84 16.71 -14.83 -1.19
N ARG A 85 17.36 -15.14 -2.32
CA ARG A 85 18.80 -15.43 -2.37
C ARG A 85 19.70 -14.21 -2.15
N GLU A 86 19.20 -13.02 -2.46
CA GLU A 86 19.91 -11.74 -2.28
C GLU A 86 19.57 -11.08 -0.94
N ARG A 87 18.50 -11.53 -0.29
CA ARG A 87 17.95 -10.94 0.93
C ARG A 87 18.66 -11.49 2.16
N ILE A 88 19.23 -10.58 2.96
CA ILE A 88 19.77 -10.89 4.28
C ILE A 88 18.82 -10.27 5.31
N GLU A 89 18.06 -11.10 6.01
CA GLU A 89 17.23 -10.64 7.12
C GLU A 89 18.06 -10.48 8.39
N VAL A 90 18.04 -9.28 8.97
CA VAL A 90 18.63 -9.05 10.28
C VAL A 90 17.66 -9.55 11.33
N ALA A 91 18.00 -10.69 11.95
CA ALA A 91 17.20 -11.24 13.03
C ALA A 91 17.11 -10.25 14.21
N PRO A 92 15.94 -10.14 14.88
CA PRO A 92 15.81 -9.36 16.10
C PRO A 92 16.83 -9.80 17.15
N TRP A 93 17.26 -8.88 18.02
CA TRP A 93 18.16 -9.27 19.11
C TRP A 93 17.51 -10.31 20.02
N PRO A 94 18.27 -11.33 20.46
CA PRO A 94 17.82 -12.20 21.53
C PRO A 94 17.46 -11.37 22.77
N LEU A 95 16.34 -11.70 23.41
CA LEU A 95 15.83 -11.02 24.61
C LEU A 95 16.92 -10.84 25.67
N GLN A 96 17.75 -11.86 25.89
CA GLN A 96 18.85 -11.83 26.85
C GLN A 96 19.84 -10.70 26.57
N ARG A 97 20.20 -10.46 25.30
CA ARG A 97 21.13 -9.40 24.90
C ARG A 97 20.55 -8.02 25.17
N GLY A 98 19.24 -7.84 24.93
CA GLY A 98 18.54 -6.61 25.28
C GLY A 98 18.47 -6.36 26.78
N MET A 99 18.22 -7.41 27.57
CA MET A 99 18.25 -7.34 29.04
C MET A 99 19.64 -6.97 29.57
N GLU A 100 20.70 -7.55 29.01
CA GLU A 100 22.08 -7.23 29.37
C GLU A 100 22.40 -5.75 29.12
N LEU A 101 22.02 -5.23 27.94
CA LEU A 101 22.20 -3.81 27.62
C LEU A 101 21.37 -2.91 28.56
N LEU A 102 20.10 -3.26 28.82
CA LEU A 102 19.24 -2.48 29.73
C LEU A 102 19.84 -2.41 31.14
N ARG A 103 20.36 -3.54 31.64
CA ARG A 103 21.02 -3.63 32.94
C ARG A 103 22.27 -2.76 33.01
N ILE A 104 23.07 -2.71 31.94
CA ILE A 104 24.25 -1.84 31.87
C ILE A 104 23.85 -0.36 31.97
N ILE A 105 22.74 0.06 31.37
CA ILE A 105 22.33 1.46 31.31
C ILE A 105 21.59 1.92 32.59
N VAL A 106 20.72 1.08 33.14
CA VAL A 106 19.79 1.48 34.24
C VAL A 106 20.16 0.86 35.59
N GLY A 107 20.78 -0.32 35.62
CA GLY A 107 21.10 -1.08 36.85
C GLY A 107 20.14 -2.24 37.16
N GLU A 108 20.30 -2.86 38.33
CA GLU A 108 19.68 -4.13 38.75
C GLU A 108 18.17 -4.12 39.14
N PRO A 109 17.51 -3.06 39.64
CA PRO A 109 16.11 -3.19 40.11
C PRO A 109 15.04 -3.23 39.00
N VAL A 110 15.41 -3.33 37.72
CA VAL A 110 14.51 -3.08 36.57
C VAL A 110 13.73 -4.32 36.11
N PHE A 111 14.13 -5.53 36.55
CA PHE A 111 13.52 -6.79 36.10
C PHE A 111 12.03 -6.94 36.40
N HIS A 112 11.51 -6.21 37.39
CA HIS A 112 10.08 -6.24 37.69
C HIS A 112 9.23 -5.42 36.72
N ALA A 113 9.80 -4.41 36.06
CA ALA A 113 9.08 -3.54 35.12
C ALA A 113 8.83 -4.24 33.76
N VAL A 114 9.70 -5.16 33.33
CA VAL A 114 9.64 -5.78 31.98
C VAL A 114 9.05 -7.20 32.01
N LYS A 115 7.93 -7.38 32.73
CA LYS A 115 7.29 -8.70 32.87
C LYS A 115 6.34 -9.04 31.71
N GLU A 116 5.71 -8.04 31.12
CA GLU A 116 4.70 -8.22 30.08
C GLU A 116 5.32 -8.61 28.73
N HIS A 117 4.57 -9.36 27.90
CA HIS A 117 5.05 -9.83 26.60
C HIS A 117 5.40 -8.67 25.66
N GLU A 118 4.61 -7.60 25.68
CA GLU A 118 4.81 -6.38 24.89
C GLU A 118 6.11 -5.67 25.30
N ALA A 119 6.35 -5.51 26.61
CA ALA A 119 7.56 -4.88 27.13
C ALA A 119 8.84 -5.66 26.76
N ARG A 120 8.75 -6.99 26.60
CA ARG A 120 9.88 -7.82 26.13
C ARG A 120 10.21 -7.60 24.65
N GLN A 121 9.25 -7.21 23.82
CA GLN A 121 9.50 -6.91 22.41
C GLN A 121 10.42 -5.69 22.26
N LEU A 122 10.33 -4.71 23.17
CA LEU A 122 11.21 -3.54 23.21
C LEU A 122 12.68 -3.89 23.44
N LEU A 123 12.98 -5.10 23.93
CA LEU A 123 14.35 -5.56 24.17
C LEU A 123 15.00 -6.23 22.95
N THR A 124 14.28 -6.31 21.83
CA THR A 124 14.76 -6.97 20.61
C THR A 124 15.50 -6.02 19.65
N SER A 125 15.68 -4.75 20.04
CA SER A 125 16.42 -3.75 19.27
C SER A 125 17.28 -2.87 20.19
N PRO A 126 18.56 -2.63 19.88
CA PRO A 126 19.42 -1.76 20.69
C PRO A 126 18.84 -0.35 20.88
N LEU A 127 18.25 0.23 19.83
CA LEU A 127 17.65 1.57 19.91
C LEU A 127 16.47 1.60 20.91
N LEU A 128 15.61 0.58 20.85
CA LEU A 128 14.46 0.48 21.76
C LEU A 128 14.89 0.24 23.20
N VAL A 129 15.96 -0.55 23.42
CA VAL A 129 16.55 -0.72 24.75
C VAL A 129 17.06 0.62 25.30
N HIS A 130 17.76 1.42 24.49
CA HIS A 130 18.21 2.76 24.90
C HIS A 130 17.03 3.70 25.20
N ALA A 131 15.99 3.67 24.38
CA ALA A 131 14.80 4.48 24.60
C ALA A 131 14.07 4.08 25.89
N LEU A 132 13.88 2.78 26.12
CA LEU A 132 13.28 2.22 27.33
C LEU A 132 14.10 2.60 28.55
N ALA A 133 15.43 2.47 28.46
CA ALA A 133 16.33 2.89 29.53
C ALA A 133 16.19 4.38 29.88
N SER A 134 16.09 5.25 28.87
CA SER A 134 15.86 6.69 29.06
C SER A 134 14.55 6.94 29.79
N ARG A 135 13.45 6.29 29.36
CA ARG A 135 12.12 6.41 29.98
C ARG A 135 12.11 5.96 31.44
N LEU A 136 12.69 4.80 31.73
CA LEU A 136 12.75 4.24 33.08
C LEU A 136 13.58 5.14 34.01
N ARG A 137 14.70 5.68 33.54
CA ARG A 137 15.50 6.66 34.30
C ARG A 137 14.75 7.96 34.58
N ALA A 138 13.81 8.33 33.72
CA ALA A 138 12.91 9.47 33.93
C ALA A 138 11.71 9.15 34.85
N GLY A 139 11.63 7.94 35.42
CA GLY A 139 10.55 7.50 36.31
C GLY A 139 9.31 6.96 35.61
N GLY A 140 9.36 6.73 34.30
CA GLY A 140 8.29 6.07 33.56
C GLY A 140 8.27 4.55 33.76
N ASP A 141 7.22 3.90 33.26
CA ASP A 141 7.07 2.44 33.23
C ASP A 141 7.52 1.82 31.89
N ALA A 142 7.55 0.48 31.83
CA ALA A 142 7.85 -0.27 30.61
C ALA A 142 6.61 -0.63 29.78
N ASN A 143 5.41 -0.28 30.26
CA ASN A 143 4.14 -0.55 29.59
C ASN A 143 3.83 0.56 28.57
N VAL A 144 4.64 0.60 27.52
CA VAL A 144 4.67 1.65 26.50
C VAL A 144 4.77 1.02 25.11
N SER A 145 4.08 1.58 24.13
CA SER A 145 4.23 1.12 22.75
C SER A 145 5.61 1.49 22.19
N THR A 146 6.07 0.78 21.17
CA THR A 146 7.31 1.13 20.46
C THR A 146 7.32 2.60 20.04
N GLN A 147 6.23 3.09 19.45
CA GLN A 147 6.17 4.44 18.91
C GLN A 147 6.04 5.51 20.00
N GLU A 148 5.27 5.25 21.07
CA GLU A 148 5.21 6.14 22.23
C GLU A 148 6.57 6.23 22.93
N LEU A 149 7.30 5.12 23.00
CA LEU A 149 8.65 5.08 23.54
C LEU A 149 9.62 5.93 22.70
N LEU A 150 9.55 5.80 21.38
CA LEU A 150 10.37 6.57 20.47
C LEU A 150 10.00 8.07 20.45
N ALA A 151 8.72 8.41 20.59
CA ALA A 151 8.26 9.81 20.76
C ALA A 151 8.80 10.41 22.06
N GLY A 152 8.74 9.60 23.13
CA GLY A 152 9.30 9.92 24.43
C GLY A 152 10.82 10.16 24.37
N LEU A 153 11.55 9.46 23.49
CA LEU A 153 13.00 9.62 23.36
C LEU A 153 13.39 11.04 22.94
N ALA A 154 12.80 11.58 21.87
CA ALA A 154 13.09 12.95 21.41
C ALA A 154 12.80 13.99 22.50
N SER A 155 11.64 13.87 23.15
CA SER A 155 11.27 14.70 24.29
C SER A 155 12.25 14.54 25.47
N SER A 156 12.76 13.33 25.72
CA SER A 156 13.69 13.06 26.83
C SER A 156 15.07 13.66 26.60
N VAL A 157 15.58 13.61 25.36
CA VAL A 157 16.86 14.25 24.99
C VAL A 157 16.79 15.76 25.21
N LEU A 158 15.68 16.37 24.81
CA LEU A 158 15.46 17.80 24.99
C LEU A 158 15.27 18.19 26.48
N ARG A 159 14.60 17.35 27.28
CA ARG A 159 14.44 17.59 28.73
C ARG A 159 15.73 17.37 29.54
N GLN A 160 16.65 16.54 29.07
CA GLN A 160 17.95 16.31 29.72
C GLN A 160 18.92 17.49 29.52
N GLN A 161 18.59 18.45 28.65
CA GLN A 161 19.38 19.65 28.49
C GLN A 161 19.27 20.56 29.73
N ARG A 162 20.38 21.21 30.10
CA ARG A 162 20.48 22.05 31.32
C ARG A 162 19.54 23.27 31.30
N ARG A 163 18.89 23.57 30.16
CA ARG A 163 17.94 24.67 29.98
C ARG A 163 16.69 24.15 29.30
N PRO A 164 15.49 24.63 29.70
CA PRO A 164 14.26 24.31 28.99
C PRO A 164 14.41 24.79 27.53
N VAL A 165 14.12 23.89 26.60
CA VAL A 165 14.14 24.19 25.16
C VAL A 165 13.05 25.21 24.89
N LYS A 166 13.42 26.32 24.24
CA LYS A 166 12.46 27.37 23.86
C LYS A 166 11.52 26.83 22.79
N ASP A 167 10.25 27.27 22.80
CA ASP A 167 9.26 26.92 21.78
C ASP A 167 9.76 27.22 20.35
N GLU A 168 10.60 28.25 20.19
CA GLU A 168 11.24 28.61 18.92
C GLU A 168 12.20 27.54 18.37
N VAL A 169 12.93 26.85 19.27
CA VAL A 169 13.85 25.76 18.91
C VAL A 169 13.05 24.52 18.56
N TRP A 170 11.99 24.22 19.33
CA TRP A 170 11.07 23.13 19.03
C TRP A 170 10.41 23.33 17.65
N GLY A 171 9.79 24.50 17.42
CA GLY A 171 9.22 24.86 16.12
C GLY A 171 10.26 24.87 15.00
N GLY A 172 11.53 25.17 15.32
CA GLY A 172 12.66 25.03 14.42
C GLY A 172 12.90 23.58 13.98
N LEU A 173 12.91 22.63 14.91
CA LEU A 173 13.06 21.19 14.63
C LEU A 173 11.91 20.68 13.76
N VAL A 174 10.67 21.04 14.10
CA VAL A 174 9.48 20.67 13.32
C VAL A 174 9.56 21.20 11.88
N ARG A 175 9.92 22.47 11.71
CA ARG A 175 10.11 23.07 10.38
C ARG A 175 11.27 22.43 9.61
N LEU A 176 12.37 22.08 10.27
CA LEU A 176 13.51 21.43 9.63
C LEU A 176 13.10 20.04 9.10
N ALA A 177 12.36 19.26 9.89
CA ALA A 177 11.88 17.94 9.47
C ALA A 177 11.00 18.01 8.22
N ALA A 178 10.03 18.95 8.19
CA ALA A 178 9.22 19.18 7.00
C ALA A 178 10.07 19.49 5.76
N LEU A 179 11.04 20.41 5.88
CA LEU A 179 11.92 20.78 4.78
C LEU A 179 12.80 19.62 4.29
N VAL A 180 13.35 18.81 5.21
CA VAL A 180 14.16 17.63 4.87
C VAL A 180 13.33 16.60 4.10
N MET A 181 12.11 16.33 4.55
CA MET A 181 11.21 15.38 3.89
C MET A 181 10.72 15.90 2.54
N ASP A 182 10.44 17.19 2.40
CA ASP A 182 9.98 17.78 1.14
C ASP A 182 11.09 17.86 0.08
N SER A 183 12.29 18.26 0.49
CA SER A 183 13.45 18.40 -0.42
C SER A 183 14.15 17.08 -0.75
N ALA A 184 13.71 15.97 -0.15
CA ALA A 184 14.33 14.65 -0.28
C ALA A 184 15.81 14.60 0.13
N GLY A 185 16.27 15.51 1.00
CA GLY A 185 17.70 15.71 1.28
C GLY A 185 17.98 16.59 2.50
N PRO A 186 19.25 16.69 2.92
CA PRO A 186 19.66 17.64 3.94
C PRO A 186 19.42 19.08 3.47
N VAL A 187 19.11 19.99 4.40
CA VAL A 187 18.74 21.38 4.09
C VAL A 187 19.95 22.29 4.27
N ARG A 188 20.27 23.14 3.30
CA ARG A 188 21.39 24.09 3.46
C ARG A 188 21.16 24.99 4.68
N ALA A 189 22.14 25.04 5.58
CA ALA A 189 22.04 25.80 6.83
C ALA A 189 21.70 27.28 6.58
N SER A 190 22.32 27.88 5.57
CA SER A 190 22.09 29.27 5.15
C SER A 190 20.67 29.54 4.62
N SER A 191 19.99 28.51 4.09
CA SER A 191 18.61 28.61 3.62
C SER A 191 17.59 28.41 4.75
N PHE A 192 17.99 27.72 5.83
CA PHE A 192 17.11 27.41 6.93
C PHE A 192 16.89 28.61 7.87
N GLY A 193 17.97 29.32 8.20
CA GLY A 193 17.93 30.48 9.09
C GLY A 193 19.30 31.12 9.32
N ARG A 194 19.34 32.13 10.19
CA ARG A 194 20.58 32.77 10.65
C ARG A 194 21.38 31.81 11.53
N ASP A 195 22.70 32.01 11.60
CA ASP A 195 23.62 31.12 12.33
C ASP A 195 23.21 30.86 13.79
N GLN A 196 22.71 31.88 14.50
CA GLN A 196 22.21 31.72 15.87
C GLN A 196 21.12 30.63 15.97
N LYS A 197 20.16 30.62 15.04
CA LYS A 197 19.07 29.63 15.03
C LYS A 197 19.59 28.24 14.66
N VAL A 198 20.60 28.18 13.79
CA VAL A 198 21.23 26.92 13.40
C VAL A 198 22.01 26.32 14.58
N TRP A 199 22.78 27.13 15.29
CA TRP A 199 23.51 26.71 16.48
C TRP A 199 22.60 26.21 17.59
N GLU A 200 21.48 26.90 17.84
CA GLU A 200 20.50 26.44 18.83
C GLU A 200 19.89 25.06 18.48
N LEU A 201 19.76 24.73 17.18
CA LEU A 201 19.34 23.39 16.76
C LEU A 201 20.46 22.35 16.90
N GLU A 202 21.70 22.69 16.56
CA GLU A 202 22.86 21.81 16.73
C GLU A 202 23.12 21.49 18.22
N GLU A 203 22.96 22.47 19.11
CA GLU A 203 23.10 22.30 20.56
C GLU A 203 22.13 21.26 21.13
N THR A 204 21.02 20.98 20.45
CA THR A 204 20.09 19.92 20.87
C THR A 204 20.70 18.52 20.81
N GLY A 205 21.73 18.33 19.97
CA GLY A 205 22.30 17.02 19.64
C GLY A 205 21.41 16.15 18.74
N LEU A 206 20.24 16.67 18.33
CA LEU A 206 19.31 15.99 17.41
C LEU A 206 19.61 16.32 15.94
N VAL A 207 20.28 17.45 15.70
CA VAL A 207 20.63 17.97 14.37
C VAL A 207 22.14 18.03 14.24
N VAL A 208 22.64 17.59 13.08
CA VAL A 208 24.05 17.61 12.71
C VAL A 208 24.21 18.46 11.46
N ARG A 209 25.33 19.19 11.39
CA ARG A 209 25.75 19.95 10.22
C ARG A 209 26.97 19.31 9.56
N GLU A 210 26.81 18.90 8.31
CA GLU A 210 27.87 18.33 7.47
C GLU A 210 27.86 19.04 6.11
N ASP A 211 29.02 19.46 5.62
CA ASP A 211 29.19 20.18 4.35
C ASP A 211 28.24 21.38 4.17
N GLY A 212 27.93 22.07 5.28
CA GLY A 212 27.03 23.23 5.29
C GLY A 212 25.54 22.89 5.19
N GLN A 213 25.18 21.62 5.28
CA GLN A 213 23.80 21.12 5.26
C GLN A 213 23.39 20.56 6.62
N LEU A 214 22.11 20.72 6.96
CA LEU A 214 21.50 20.27 8.20
C LEU A 214 20.72 18.99 7.96
N ARG A 215 20.96 18.00 8.81
CA ARG A 215 20.20 16.74 8.86
C ARG A 215 19.96 16.33 10.30
N PHE A 216 18.99 15.46 10.52
CA PHE A 216 18.82 14.83 11.82
C PHE A 216 19.90 13.77 12.04
N ALA A 217 20.35 13.64 13.29
CA ALA A 217 21.33 12.65 13.71
C ALA A 217 20.82 11.22 13.49
N LEU A 218 19.51 11.01 13.61
CA LEU A 218 18.83 9.74 13.36
C LEU A 218 17.57 9.97 12.50
N PRO A 219 17.27 9.08 11.53
CA PRO A 219 16.02 9.13 10.76
C PRO A 219 14.76 9.12 11.63
N LEU A 220 14.84 8.55 12.83
CA LEU A 220 13.72 8.56 13.77
C LEU A 220 13.33 9.97 14.23
N PHE A 221 14.29 10.85 14.46
CA PHE A 221 13.99 12.22 14.89
C PHE A 221 13.35 13.01 13.75
N GLU A 222 13.84 12.81 12.52
CA GLU A 222 13.21 13.30 11.30
C GLU A 222 11.72 12.85 11.26
N GLN A 223 11.46 11.55 11.44
CA GLN A 223 10.10 10.98 11.46
C GLN A 223 9.21 11.55 12.58
N HIS A 224 9.75 11.69 13.80
CA HIS A 224 9.02 12.23 14.95
C HIS A 224 8.62 13.71 14.74
N PHE A 225 9.57 14.56 14.35
CA PHE A 225 9.27 15.97 14.12
C PHE A 225 8.46 16.20 12.84
N GLY A 226 8.59 15.32 11.84
CA GLY A 226 7.69 15.32 10.68
C GLY A 226 6.25 14.95 11.07
N ALA A 227 6.07 13.99 11.98
CA ALA A 227 4.76 13.65 12.53
C ALA A 227 4.14 14.85 13.26
N GLN A 228 4.94 15.57 14.06
CA GLN A 228 4.51 16.81 14.70
C GLN A 228 4.14 17.89 13.66
N ALA A 229 4.89 18.01 12.56
CA ALA A 229 4.58 18.97 11.49
C ALA A 229 3.20 18.70 10.86
N LEU A 230 2.79 17.43 10.74
CA LEU A 230 1.45 17.04 10.29
C LEU A 230 0.39 17.37 11.35
N GLN A 231 0.66 17.07 12.63
CA GLN A 231 -0.25 17.33 13.75
C GLN A 231 -0.48 18.83 14.01
N ASP A 232 0.53 19.66 13.75
CA ASP A 232 0.49 21.13 13.86
C ASP A 232 -0.02 21.82 12.58
N GLY A 233 -0.25 21.05 11.50
CA GLY A 233 -0.73 21.56 10.22
C GLY A 233 0.29 22.40 9.45
N ILE A 234 1.59 22.29 9.77
CA ILE A 234 2.68 22.94 9.03
C ILE A 234 2.78 22.35 7.62
N THR A 235 2.64 21.03 7.51
CA THR A 235 2.50 20.31 6.24
C THR A 235 1.12 19.68 6.17
N ARG A 236 0.45 19.79 5.02
CA ARG A 236 -0.86 19.15 4.84
C ARG A 236 -0.71 17.65 4.65
N LEU A 237 -1.54 16.88 5.34
CA LEU A 237 -1.55 15.42 5.25
C LEU A 237 -1.73 14.92 3.81
N GLU A 238 -2.58 15.58 3.03
CA GLU A 238 -2.86 15.21 1.63
C GLU A 238 -1.66 15.43 0.72
N GLU A 239 -0.86 16.47 0.99
CA GLU A 239 0.37 16.77 0.25
C GLU A 239 1.48 15.77 0.61
N ALA A 240 1.62 15.46 1.91
CA ALA A 240 2.56 14.44 2.40
C ALA A 240 2.20 13.02 1.93
N ALA A 241 0.91 12.68 1.91
CA ALA A 241 0.39 11.43 1.36
C ALA A 241 0.34 11.44 -0.18
N GLY A 242 0.76 12.54 -0.81
CA GLY A 242 0.81 12.66 -2.26
C GLY A 242 1.74 11.59 -2.87
N PRO A 243 1.46 11.16 -4.10
CA PRO A 243 2.17 10.06 -4.77
C PRO A 243 3.70 10.17 -4.73
N GLU A 244 4.25 11.35 -4.98
CA GLU A 244 5.69 11.60 -5.00
C GLU A 244 6.30 11.80 -3.60
N SER A 245 5.50 12.28 -2.65
CA SER A 245 5.94 12.64 -1.30
C SER A 245 5.83 11.47 -0.32
N PHE A 246 4.85 10.59 -0.53
CA PHE A 246 4.51 9.52 0.39
C PHE A 246 5.69 8.62 0.76
N PRO A 247 6.57 8.16 -0.15
CA PRO A 247 7.72 7.33 0.24
C PRO A 247 8.60 7.96 1.34
N ARG A 248 8.74 9.29 1.34
CA ARG A 248 9.54 10.04 2.32
C ARG A 248 8.77 10.29 3.61
N TRP A 249 7.48 10.59 3.48
CA TRP A 249 6.60 10.95 4.59
C TRP A 249 5.96 9.74 5.29
N ARG A 250 5.98 8.54 4.70
CA ARG A 250 5.19 7.37 5.13
C ARG A 250 5.35 7.03 6.61
N TYR A 251 6.58 7.05 7.13
CA TYR A 251 6.84 6.77 8.54
C TYR A 251 6.39 7.92 9.45
N ALA A 252 6.54 9.17 9.01
CA ALA A 252 6.03 10.33 9.75
C ALA A 252 4.50 10.32 9.82
N ILE A 253 3.82 9.93 8.73
CA ILE A 253 2.36 9.77 8.70
C ILE A 253 1.92 8.64 9.65
N ALA A 254 2.57 7.48 9.58
CA ALA A 254 2.27 6.37 10.48
C ALA A 254 2.45 6.78 11.95
N PHE A 255 3.55 7.45 12.26
CA PHE A 255 3.84 7.96 13.59
C PHE A 255 2.83 9.02 14.05
N ALA A 256 2.41 9.92 13.15
CA ALA A 256 1.43 10.96 13.45
C ALA A 256 0.06 10.36 13.81
N ILE A 257 -0.37 9.32 13.10
CA ILE A 257 -1.61 8.59 13.36
C ILE A 257 -1.50 7.77 14.64
N ASP A 258 -0.34 7.17 14.90
CA ASP A 258 -0.18 6.29 16.05
C ASP A 258 -0.17 7.03 17.39
N THR A 259 0.40 8.24 17.39
CA THR A 259 0.61 9.08 18.58
C THR A 259 -0.47 10.14 18.78
N ALA A 260 -1.39 10.31 17.84
CA ALA A 260 -2.50 11.25 17.96
C ALA A 260 -3.54 10.78 18.99
N ALA A 261 -4.32 11.75 19.50
CA ALA A 261 -5.54 11.46 20.24
C ALA A 261 -6.58 10.75 19.35
N ALA A 262 -7.54 10.05 19.95
CA ALA A 262 -8.54 9.24 19.26
C ALA A 262 -9.32 10.01 18.19
N ASP A 263 -9.81 11.20 18.53
CA ASP A 263 -10.54 12.11 17.64
C ASP A 263 -9.68 12.55 16.44
N LYS A 264 -8.44 12.97 16.69
CA LYS A 264 -7.48 13.32 15.64
C LYS A 264 -7.09 12.13 14.78
N THR A 265 -6.98 10.93 15.36
CA THR A 265 -6.68 9.69 14.63
C THR A 265 -7.79 9.39 13.63
N VAL A 266 -9.05 9.50 14.05
CA VAL A 266 -10.22 9.36 13.18
C VAL A 266 -10.22 10.39 12.05
N GLU A 267 -9.95 11.66 12.35
CA GLU A 267 -9.85 12.73 11.35
C GLU A 267 -8.73 12.44 10.33
N PHE A 268 -7.53 12.12 10.81
CA PHE A 268 -6.36 11.83 9.98
C PHE A 268 -6.60 10.63 9.08
N MET A 269 -7.15 9.54 9.61
CA MET A 269 -7.46 8.37 8.81
C MET A 269 -8.51 8.68 7.73
N SER A 270 -9.56 9.43 8.05
CA SER A 270 -10.58 9.82 7.07
C SER A 270 -9.97 10.61 5.92
N ARG A 271 -9.15 11.62 6.24
CA ARG A 271 -8.44 12.45 5.24
C ARG A 271 -7.43 11.63 4.43
N LEU A 272 -6.62 10.79 5.08
CA LEU A 272 -5.62 9.95 4.43
C LEU A 272 -6.25 8.96 3.45
N VAL A 273 -7.29 8.24 3.87
CA VAL A 273 -7.99 7.25 3.04
C VAL A 273 -8.61 7.93 1.82
N ARG A 274 -9.21 9.11 1.99
CA ARG A 274 -9.82 9.88 0.90
C ARG A 274 -8.80 10.46 -0.08
N ALA A 275 -7.61 10.82 0.40
CA ALA A 275 -6.56 11.39 -0.43
C ALA A 275 -5.76 10.31 -1.17
N ASN A 276 -5.28 9.30 -0.44
CA ASN A 276 -4.46 8.23 -0.97
C ASN A 276 -4.75 6.89 -0.23
N PRO A 277 -5.69 6.07 -0.77
CA PRO A 277 -6.02 4.78 -0.18
C PRO A 277 -4.84 3.79 -0.11
N ALA A 278 -3.86 3.91 -1.02
CA ALA A 278 -2.65 3.09 -1.01
C ALA A 278 -1.80 3.41 0.22
N ALA A 279 -1.56 4.70 0.46
CA ALA A 279 -0.86 5.19 1.63
C ALA A 279 -1.57 4.78 2.93
N ALA A 280 -2.89 4.95 2.98
CA ALA A 280 -3.70 4.53 4.12
C ALA A 280 -3.55 3.02 4.41
N SER A 281 -3.58 2.17 3.36
CA SER A 281 -3.40 0.74 3.53
C SER A 281 -2.03 0.41 4.12
N TRP A 282 -0.97 1.02 3.59
CA TRP A 282 0.38 0.81 4.09
C TRP A 282 0.52 1.25 5.56
N VAL A 283 0.00 2.43 5.90
CA VAL A 283 0.04 2.97 7.27
C VAL A 283 -0.70 2.08 8.25
N LEU A 284 -1.88 1.56 7.87
CA LEU A 284 -2.63 0.63 8.72
C LEU A 284 -1.84 -0.65 9.00
N ASP A 285 -1.14 -1.20 8.01
CA ASP A 285 -0.31 -2.39 8.22
C ASP A 285 0.87 -2.07 9.15
N GLU A 286 1.58 -0.96 8.92
CA GLU A 286 2.72 -0.50 9.74
C GLU A 286 2.32 -0.30 11.21
N VAL A 287 1.22 0.40 11.45
CA VAL A 287 0.70 0.66 12.80
C VAL A 287 0.20 -0.63 13.47
N SER A 288 -0.46 -1.52 12.72
CA SER A 288 -0.95 -2.79 13.27
C SER A 288 0.19 -3.73 13.67
N THR A 289 1.30 -3.74 12.94
CA THR A 289 2.48 -4.56 13.28
C THR A 289 3.25 -4.04 14.49
N SER A 290 3.09 -2.76 14.84
CA SER A 290 3.85 -2.10 15.91
C SER A 290 3.40 -2.50 17.34
N GLY A 291 2.37 -3.35 17.45
CA GLY A 291 1.82 -3.82 18.72
C GLY A 291 1.10 -2.70 19.46
N LYS A 292 -0.23 -2.65 19.37
CA LYS A 292 -1.03 -1.69 20.15
C LYS A 292 -1.88 -2.39 21.20
N ARG A 293 -1.79 -1.79 22.40
CA ARG A 293 -2.76 -1.79 23.49
C ARG A 293 -4.16 -2.14 22.99
N THR A 294 -4.76 -3.16 23.59
CA THR A 294 -6.21 -3.24 23.73
C THR A 294 -6.68 -2.08 24.61
N SER A 295 -6.62 -0.85 24.08
CA SER A 295 -7.48 0.21 24.57
C SER A 295 -8.88 -0.27 24.22
N GLN A 296 -9.59 -0.81 25.21
CA GLN A 296 -11.04 -0.96 25.13
C GLN A 296 -11.59 0.45 24.99
N VAL A 297 -11.65 0.96 23.75
CA VAL A 297 -12.66 1.94 23.42
C VAL A 297 -13.95 1.14 23.39
N ALA A 298 -14.51 0.93 24.59
CA ALA A 298 -15.95 0.87 24.69
C ALA A 298 -16.43 2.06 23.87
N ILE A 299 -17.26 1.79 22.87
CA ILE A 299 -17.95 2.78 22.07
C ILE A 299 -18.57 3.74 23.08
N ASN A 300 -17.87 4.81 23.47
CA ASN A 300 -18.29 5.71 24.55
C ASN A 300 -18.85 7.00 23.94
N HIS A 301 -18.98 7.05 22.62
CA HIS A 301 -19.82 8.00 21.91
C HIS A 301 -21.30 7.57 21.93
N HIS A 302 -21.80 7.14 23.09
CA HIS A 302 -23.24 6.99 23.28
C HIS A 302 -23.77 8.37 23.68
N ASN A 303 -24.42 9.05 22.75
CA ASN A 303 -25.44 10.02 23.15
C ASN A 303 -26.53 9.23 23.88
N ALA A 304 -26.84 9.60 25.11
CA ALA A 304 -27.91 8.95 25.87
C ALA A 304 -29.22 9.00 25.07
N GLY A 305 -29.66 7.84 24.55
CA GLY A 305 -30.89 7.70 23.75
C GLY A 305 -30.71 7.17 22.32
N GLU A 306 -29.49 7.03 21.80
CA GLU A 306 -29.25 6.41 20.49
C GLU A 306 -29.21 4.87 20.56
N GLU A 307 -29.78 4.20 19.56
CA GLU A 307 -29.75 2.74 19.45
C GLU A 307 -28.33 2.24 19.14
N PRO A 308 -27.69 1.41 20.00
CA PRO A 308 -26.27 1.05 19.86
C PRO A 308 -25.91 0.40 18.53
N ALA A 309 -26.84 -0.38 17.95
CA ALA A 309 -26.66 -1.00 16.64
C ALA A 309 -26.53 0.04 15.51
N LEU A 310 -27.31 1.14 15.58
CA LEU A 310 -27.23 2.23 14.60
C LEU A 310 -25.92 3.01 14.75
N THR A 311 -25.51 3.32 15.97
CA THR A 311 -24.23 4.03 16.22
C THR A 311 -23.05 3.21 15.69
N ALA A 312 -22.99 1.91 15.99
CA ALA A 312 -21.97 1.01 15.46
C ALA A 312 -22.04 0.87 13.92
N GLY A 313 -23.25 0.79 13.36
CA GLY A 313 -23.46 0.71 11.92
C GLY A 313 -22.98 1.97 11.19
N TRP A 314 -23.30 3.17 11.69
CA TRP A 314 -22.82 4.42 11.12
C TRP A 314 -21.30 4.55 11.25
N TRP A 315 -20.73 4.13 12.37
CA TRP A 315 -19.28 4.15 12.60
C TRP A 315 -18.50 3.29 11.58
N LEU A 316 -19.03 2.12 11.21
CA LEU A 316 -18.45 1.28 10.16
C LEU A 316 -18.76 1.82 8.74
N ARG A 317 -19.96 2.36 8.53
CA ARG A 317 -20.39 2.89 7.23
C ARG A 317 -19.57 4.11 6.83
N ASP A 318 -19.27 5.01 7.77
CA ASP A 318 -18.41 6.17 7.53
C ASP A 318 -17.01 5.75 7.04
N ALA A 319 -16.39 4.76 7.69
CA ALA A 319 -15.11 4.23 7.25
C ALA A 319 -15.18 3.62 5.83
N MET A 320 -16.22 2.83 5.55
CA MET A 320 -16.45 2.29 4.20
C MET A 320 -16.68 3.39 3.16
N GLN A 321 -17.42 4.44 3.50
CA GLN A 321 -17.70 5.55 2.60
C GLN A 321 -16.42 6.32 2.29
N ALA A 322 -15.58 6.61 3.28
CA ALA A 322 -14.30 7.26 3.08
C ALA A 322 -13.36 6.46 2.16
N TRP A 323 -13.29 5.13 2.32
CA TRP A 323 -12.55 4.28 1.38
C TRP A 323 -13.13 4.33 -0.03
N THR A 324 -14.45 4.27 -0.12
CA THR A 324 -15.18 4.34 -1.39
C THR A 324 -14.84 5.65 -2.11
N ASP A 325 -14.95 6.78 -1.43
CA ASP A 325 -14.63 8.10 -1.97
C ASP A 325 -13.14 8.23 -2.36
N GLY A 326 -12.25 7.60 -1.59
CA GLY A 326 -10.82 7.56 -1.87
C GLY A 326 -10.46 6.77 -3.13
N LEU A 327 -11.19 5.69 -3.43
CA LEU A 327 -10.95 4.78 -4.55
C LEU A 327 -11.41 5.33 -5.92
N GLY A 328 -12.02 6.52 -5.95
CA GLY A 328 -12.41 7.19 -7.20
C GLY A 328 -13.53 6.46 -7.93
N ASN A 329 -13.26 5.93 -9.13
CA ASN A 329 -14.27 5.27 -9.97
C ASN A 329 -14.46 3.78 -9.65
N LEU A 330 -13.50 3.16 -8.96
CA LEU A 330 -13.53 1.74 -8.61
C LEU A 330 -14.76 1.30 -7.79
N PRO A 331 -15.32 2.12 -6.86
CA PRO A 331 -16.57 1.82 -6.16
C PRO A 331 -17.72 1.34 -7.03
N SER A 332 -17.91 1.96 -8.19
CA SER A 332 -18.95 1.58 -9.17
C SER A 332 -18.77 0.15 -9.70
N GLN A 333 -17.64 -0.50 -9.42
CA GLN A 333 -17.36 -1.88 -9.82
C GLN A 333 -17.37 -2.83 -8.62
N LEU A 334 -17.16 -2.29 -7.43
CA LEU A 334 -17.12 -3.04 -6.17
C LEU A 334 -18.51 -3.16 -5.54
N THR A 335 -19.40 -2.19 -5.74
CA THR A 335 -20.80 -2.28 -5.32
C THR A 335 -21.60 -3.09 -6.34
N ARG A 336 -22.63 -3.80 -5.88
CA ARG A 336 -23.43 -4.67 -6.77
C ARG A 336 -24.34 -3.87 -7.69
N GLN A 337 -24.74 -2.68 -7.25
CA GLN A 337 -25.59 -1.76 -8.01
C GLN A 337 -24.81 -0.97 -9.07
N HIS A 338 -23.48 -1.00 -9.03
CA HIS A 338 -22.60 -0.26 -9.92
C HIS A 338 -22.78 1.27 -9.92
N THR A 339 -23.40 1.82 -8.88
CA THR A 339 -23.66 3.27 -8.71
C THR A 339 -22.50 4.01 -8.03
N GLY A 340 -21.58 3.28 -7.40
CA GLY A 340 -20.53 3.85 -6.56
C GLY A 340 -21.01 4.34 -5.19
N VAL A 341 -22.32 4.29 -4.92
CA VAL A 341 -22.91 4.58 -3.62
C VAL A 341 -23.05 3.30 -2.82
N LEU A 342 -22.78 3.36 -1.51
CA LEU A 342 -23.00 2.23 -0.63
C LEU A 342 -24.49 1.90 -0.53
N GLU A 343 -24.85 0.63 -0.74
CA GLU A 343 -26.22 0.19 -0.59
C GLU A 343 -26.73 0.35 0.86
N PRO A 344 -28.04 0.49 1.09
CA PRO A 344 -28.60 0.55 2.44
C PRO A 344 -28.21 -0.65 3.30
N TRP A 345 -27.92 -0.43 4.58
CA TRP A 345 -27.55 -1.50 5.51
C TRP A 345 -28.66 -1.75 6.53
N SER A 346 -28.87 -3.01 6.87
CA SER A 346 -29.57 -3.39 8.09
C SER A 346 -28.61 -3.98 9.09
N VAL A 347 -28.72 -3.57 10.34
CA VAL A 347 -27.77 -3.95 11.39
C VAL A 347 -28.46 -4.49 12.63
N ARG A 348 -27.81 -5.45 13.28
CA ARG A 348 -28.17 -5.96 14.60
C ARG A 348 -26.90 -6.13 15.41
N LEU A 349 -26.92 -5.69 16.66
CA LEU A 349 -25.81 -5.82 17.59
C LEU A 349 -26.26 -6.63 18.81
N GLU A 350 -25.50 -7.67 19.15
CA GLU A 350 -25.73 -8.52 20.31
C GLU A 350 -24.40 -8.73 21.05
N GLY A 351 -24.22 -8.00 22.16
CA GLY A 351 -22.91 -7.87 22.80
C GLY A 351 -21.89 -7.25 21.83
N ASP A 352 -20.77 -7.93 21.60
CA ASP A 352 -19.74 -7.51 20.63
C ASP A 352 -19.96 -8.12 19.23
N PHE A 353 -21.02 -8.92 19.02
CA PHE A 353 -21.27 -9.57 17.73
C PHE A 353 -22.28 -8.77 16.91
N MET A 354 -21.88 -8.41 15.70
CA MET A 354 -22.70 -7.63 14.78
C MET A 354 -23.11 -8.46 13.58
N LEU A 355 -24.40 -8.42 13.25
CA LEU A 355 -24.92 -8.83 11.94
C LEU A 355 -25.09 -7.59 11.07
N LEU A 356 -24.56 -7.64 9.86
CA LEU A 356 -24.71 -6.61 8.84
C LEU A 356 -25.31 -7.26 7.60
N ALA A 357 -26.44 -6.71 7.16
CA ALA A 357 -27.09 -7.10 5.92
C ALA A 357 -27.09 -5.96 4.93
N VAL A 358 -26.74 -6.26 3.68
CA VAL A 358 -26.73 -5.28 2.59
C VAL A 358 -28.05 -5.40 1.85
N GLY A 359 -28.84 -4.32 1.88
CA GLY A 359 -30.18 -4.31 1.33
C GLY A 359 -30.21 -4.27 -0.21
N ARG A 360 -31.28 -4.84 -0.77
CA ARG A 360 -31.62 -4.69 -2.19
C ARG A 360 -32.17 -3.29 -2.47
N GLU A 361 -32.11 -2.89 -3.73
CA GLU A 361 -32.63 -1.59 -4.18
C GLU A 361 -34.11 -1.41 -3.81
N GLY A 362 -34.47 -0.21 -3.33
CA GLY A 362 -35.84 0.12 -2.92
C GLY A 362 -36.33 -0.58 -1.65
N MET A 363 -35.49 -1.38 -0.99
CA MET A 363 -35.90 -2.11 0.22
C MET A 363 -36.04 -1.17 1.44
N HIS A 364 -35.17 -0.16 1.52
CA HIS A 364 -35.21 0.87 2.56
C HIS A 364 -35.02 2.25 1.95
N ASN A 365 -35.74 3.24 2.49
CA ASN A 365 -35.55 4.65 2.16
C ASN A 365 -34.40 5.29 2.96
N ALA A 366 -33.88 4.59 3.97
CA ALA A 366 -32.79 5.04 4.82
C ALA A 366 -31.52 4.22 4.55
N ASP A 367 -30.36 4.89 4.62
CA ASP A 367 -29.05 4.28 4.40
C ASP A 367 -28.65 3.24 5.45
N LEU A 368 -29.22 3.34 6.64
CA LEU A 368 -28.96 2.43 7.76
C LEU A 368 -30.25 2.24 8.58
N VAL A 369 -30.59 0.99 8.86
CA VAL A 369 -31.77 0.62 9.65
C VAL A 369 -31.38 -0.45 10.67
N ALA A 370 -31.82 -0.32 11.91
CA ALA A 370 -31.67 -1.40 12.87
C ALA A 370 -32.79 -2.44 12.70
N ARG A 371 -32.42 -3.72 12.66
CA ARG A 371 -33.34 -4.85 12.50
C ARG A 371 -33.07 -5.88 13.60
N PRO A 372 -33.78 -5.80 14.74
CA PRO A 372 -33.64 -6.77 15.83
C PRO A 372 -33.95 -8.22 15.40
N ASP A 373 -34.79 -8.38 14.37
CA ASP A 373 -35.19 -9.64 13.76
C ASP A 373 -34.18 -10.18 12.73
N LEU A 374 -33.08 -9.46 12.45
CA LEU A 374 -32.06 -9.92 11.51
C LEU A 374 -31.40 -11.21 11.99
N GLN A 375 -31.44 -12.28 11.18
CA GLN A 375 -30.86 -13.59 11.53
C GLN A 375 -30.06 -14.16 10.35
N LEU A 376 -29.07 -15.00 10.66
CA LEU A 376 -28.34 -15.79 9.66
C LEU A 376 -29.22 -16.96 9.20
N GLY A 377 -29.77 -16.90 7.99
CA GLY A 377 -30.62 -17.98 7.45
C GLY A 377 -31.17 -17.68 6.05
N ALA A 378 -31.57 -18.74 5.33
CA ALA A 378 -31.99 -18.65 3.92
C ALA A 378 -33.26 -17.81 3.69
N GLY A 379 -34.15 -17.70 4.69
CA GLY A 379 -35.44 -17.00 4.57
C GLY A 379 -35.35 -15.49 4.34
N MET A 380 -34.22 -14.86 4.66
CA MET A 380 -34.02 -13.40 4.56
C MET A 380 -33.29 -12.97 3.27
N LEU A 381 -32.81 -13.93 2.45
CA LEU A 381 -32.08 -13.63 1.20
C LEU A 381 -32.96 -13.02 0.10
N SER A 382 -34.29 -13.04 0.26
CA SER A 382 -35.21 -12.32 -0.62
C SER A 382 -35.08 -10.80 -0.50
N GLU A 383 -34.81 -10.29 0.71
CA GLU A 383 -34.69 -8.86 1.00
C GLU A 383 -33.25 -8.36 0.85
N PHE A 384 -32.27 -9.19 1.25
CA PHE A 384 -30.86 -8.79 1.30
C PHE A 384 -30.02 -9.41 0.18
N HIS A 385 -28.96 -8.72 -0.23
CA HIS A 385 -27.94 -9.25 -1.12
C HIS A 385 -26.95 -10.16 -0.38
N SER A 386 -26.67 -9.85 0.87
CA SER A 386 -25.76 -10.61 1.73
C SER A 386 -26.06 -10.30 3.18
N ILE A 387 -25.86 -11.29 4.04
CA ILE A 387 -25.88 -11.14 5.50
C ILE A 387 -24.56 -11.72 6.00
N GLU A 388 -23.82 -10.94 6.78
CA GLU A 388 -22.54 -11.34 7.35
C GLU A 388 -22.52 -11.06 8.85
N GLY A 389 -21.92 -11.96 9.61
CA GLY A 389 -21.71 -11.81 11.05
C GLY A 389 -20.23 -11.70 11.38
N PHE A 390 -19.88 -10.79 12.29
CA PHE A 390 -18.51 -10.57 12.73
C PHE A 390 -18.45 -9.95 14.13
N THR A 391 -17.29 -10.07 14.79
CA THR A 391 -17.03 -9.35 16.03
C THR A 391 -16.72 -7.88 15.71
N LEU A 392 -17.42 -6.98 16.38
CA LEU A 392 -17.31 -5.54 16.20
C LEU A 392 -15.88 -5.07 16.53
N PRO A 393 -15.22 -4.30 15.64
CA PRO A 393 -13.94 -3.69 15.93
C PRO A 393 -13.98 -2.82 17.20
N LYS A 394 -12.93 -2.88 18.03
CA LYS A 394 -12.90 -2.27 19.37
C LYS A 394 -12.02 -1.02 19.52
N ASP A 395 -11.23 -0.71 18.50
CA ASP A 395 -10.34 0.46 18.49
C ASP A 395 -10.56 1.31 17.22
N ASP A 396 -10.10 2.56 17.27
CA ASP A 396 -10.33 3.56 16.23
C ASP A 396 -9.72 3.21 14.88
N LEU A 397 -8.67 2.38 14.86
CA LEU A 397 -7.99 1.95 13.63
C LEU A 397 -8.64 0.71 13.02
N SER A 398 -9.14 -0.21 13.86
CA SER A 398 -9.69 -1.48 13.42
C SER A 398 -10.93 -1.35 12.55
N ARG A 399 -11.72 -0.27 12.67
CA ARG A 399 -12.82 0.03 11.72
C ARG A 399 -12.32 0.26 10.30
N TRP A 400 -11.18 0.93 10.16
CA TRP A 400 -10.56 1.22 8.86
C TRP A 400 -9.97 -0.04 8.26
N ILE A 401 -9.37 -0.91 9.08
CA ILE A 401 -8.87 -2.23 8.68
C ILE A 401 -10.02 -3.12 8.22
N TRP A 402 -11.13 -3.14 8.96
CA TRP A 402 -12.35 -3.87 8.60
C TRP A 402 -12.88 -3.42 7.23
N ALA A 403 -13.03 -2.10 7.03
CA ALA A 403 -13.51 -1.52 5.78
C ALA A 403 -12.58 -1.87 4.60
N ARG A 404 -11.28 -1.68 4.77
CA ARG A 404 -10.25 -2.05 3.78
C ARG A 404 -10.35 -3.52 3.38
N ASN A 405 -10.42 -4.42 4.36
CA ASN A 405 -10.44 -5.86 4.11
C ASN A 405 -11.70 -6.30 3.36
N ARG A 406 -12.85 -5.67 3.65
CA ARG A 406 -14.10 -5.90 2.93
C ARG A 406 -13.98 -5.51 1.46
N LEU A 407 -13.44 -4.32 1.17
CA LEU A 407 -13.23 -3.85 -0.20
C LEU A 407 -12.17 -4.66 -0.93
N ARG A 408 -11.08 -5.03 -0.26
CA ARG A 408 -10.03 -5.91 -0.80
C ARG A 408 -10.60 -7.24 -1.28
N LYS A 409 -11.49 -7.87 -0.51
CA LYS A 409 -12.13 -9.13 -0.90
C LYS A 409 -12.94 -8.97 -2.19
N ALA A 410 -13.75 -7.91 -2.30
CA ALA A 410 -14.52 -7.62 -3.51
C ALA A 410 -13.61 -7.36 -4.72
N LEU A 411 -12.55 -6.56 -4.53
CA LEU A 411 -11.57 -6.24 -5.56
C LEU A 411 -10.81 -7.48 -6.04
N SER A 412 -10.34 -8.33 -5.12
CA SER A 412 -9.64 -9.57 -5.45
C SER A 412 -10.51 -10.50 -6.31
N LEU A 413 -11.80 -10.61 -6.00
CA LEU A 413 -12.74 -11.40 -6.82
C LEU A 413 -12.88 -10.83 -8.23
N ARG A 414 -12.95 -9.49 -8.38
CA ARG A 414 -13.03 -8.83 -9.69
C ARG A 414 -11.74 -8.99 -10.50
N ILE A 415 -10.58 -8.89 -9.87
CA ILE A 415 -9.27 -9.14 -10.49
C ILE A 415 -9.17 -10.59 -10.96
N GLN A 416 -9.51 -11.56 -10.10
CA GLN A 416 -9.47 -12.98 -10.44
C GLN A 416 -10.41 -13.32 -11.61
N ARG A 417 -11.58 -12.67 -11.67
CA ARG A 417 -12.53 -12.80 -12.79
C ARG A 417 -12.14 -11.99 -14.02
N ARG A 418 -11.11 -11.15 -13.97
CA ARG A 418 -10.65 -10.27 -15.07
C ARG A 418 -11.75 -9.33 -15.58
N VAL A 419 -12.58 -8.82 -14.68
CA VAL A 419 -13.76 -8.00 -15.02
C VAL A 419 -13.60 -6.52 -14.70
N LEU A 420 -12.41 -6.09 -14.28
CA LEU A 420 -12.14 -4.67 -14.08
C LEU A 420 -12.36 -3.89 -15.39
N PRO A 421 -12.95 -2.68 -15.33
CA PRO A 421 -13.09 -1.81 -16.49
C PRO A 421 -11.75 -1.58 -17.18
N VAL A 422 -11.79 -1.57 -18.49
CA VAL A 422 -10.69 -1.15 -19.34
C VAL A 422 -11.28 -0.26 -20.44
N PRO A 423 -10.53 0.71 -20.99
CA PRO A 423 -11.01 1.54 -22.08
C PRO A 423 -11.55 0.70 -23.24
N SER A 424 -12.67 1.11 -23.82
CA SER A 424 -13.19 0.51 -25.06
C SER A 424 -12.13 0.63 -26.15
N GLY A 425 -11.82 -0.48 -26.82
CA GLY A 425 -10.70 -0.56 -27.78
C GLY A 425 -9.34 -0.96 -27.21
N SER A 426 -9.21 -1.12 -25.88
CA SER A 426 -8.00 -1.73 -25.29
C SER A 426 -7.82 -3.19 -25.77
N PRO A 427 -6.57 -3.69 -25.84
CA PRO A 427 -6.32 -5.10 -26.13
C PRO A 427 -7.06 -6.05 -25.17
N LEU A 428 -7.15 -5.67 -23.89
CA LEU A 428 -7.88 -6.44 -22.88
C LEU A 428 -9.39 -6.43 -23.10
N ALA A 429 -9.97 -5.31 -23.55
CA ALA A 429 -11.40 -5.25 -23.92
C ALA A 429 -11.70 -6.19 -25.09
N ALA A 430 -10.86 -6.17 -26.14
CA ALA A 430 -11.01 -7.04 -27.29
C ALA A 430 -10.94 -8.53 -26.91
N GLU A 431 -9.99 -8.91 -26.04
CA GLU A 431 -9.91 -10.26 -25.50
C GLU A 431 -11.13 -10.65 -24.66
N ARG A 432 -11.61 -9.75 -23.80
CA ARG A 432 -12.81 -9.99 -22.97
C ARG A 432 -14.07 -10.14 -23.82
N ILE A 433 -14.28 -9.29 -24.82
CA ILE A 433 -15.40 -9.39 -25.77
C ILE A 433 -15.38 -10.77 -26.42
N ARG A 434 -14.21 -11.21 -26.93
CA ARG A 434 -14.10 -12.51 -27.58
C ARG A 434 -14.30 -13.67 -26.62
N PHE A 435 -13.78 -13.58 -25.39
CA PHE A 435 -14.01 -14.58 -24.35
C PHE A 435 -15.50 -14.74 -24.05
N LEU A 436 -16.21 -13.63 -23.77
CA LEU A 436 -17.64 -13.65 -23.48
C LEU A 436 -18.46 -14.12 -24.68
N ALA A 437 -18.11 -13.68 -25.90
CA ALA A 437 -18.77 -14.10 -27.12
C ALA A 437 -18.67 -15.63 -27.33
N ARG A 438 -17.48 -16.21 -27.12
CA ARG A 438 -17.30 -17.66 -27.18
C ARG A 438 -18.05 -18.39 -26.08
N HIS A 439 -18.13 -17.81 -24.89
CA HIS A 439 -18.87 -18.40 -23.78
C HIS A 439 -20.37 -18.48 -24.08
N ILE A 440 -20.95 -17.37 -24.54
CA ILE A 440 -22.38 -17.27 -24.88
C ILE A 440 -22.73 -18.17 -26.07
N LEU A 441 -21.88 -18.17 -27.10
CA LEU A 441 -22.08 -18.98 -28.31
C LEU A 441 -21.52 -20.40 -28.20
N SER A 442 -21.04 -20.84 -27.02
CA SER A 442 -20.38 -22.14 -26.82
C SER A 442 -21.29 -23.34 -27.17
N SER A 443 -22.60 -23.13 -27.20
CA SER A 443 -23.60 -24.05 -27.76
C SER A 443 -23.35 -24.42 -29.24
N HIS A 444 -22.58 -23.62 -29.99
CA HIS A 444 -22.34 -23.76 -31.43
C HIS A 444 -20.99 -24.41 -31.80
N ARG A 445 -20.19 -24.91 -30.83
CA ARG A 445 -18.88 -25.57 -31.05
C ARG A 445 -17.95 -24.84 -32.04
N LEU A 446 -17.75 -23.54 -31.86
CA LEU A 446 -16.89 -22.75 -32.74
C LEU A 446 -15.40 -23.17 -32.63
N PRO A 447 -14.70 -23.42 -33.76
CA PRO A 447 -13.26 -23.71 -33.77
C PRO A 447 -12.44 -22.60 -33.10
N HIS A 448 -11.29 -22.96 -32.53
CA HIS A 448 -10.36 -21.98 -31.99
C HIS A 448 -9.83 -21.08 -33.13
N GLY A 449 -10.05 -19.77 -33.03
CA GLY A 449 -9.63 -18.81 -34.06
C GLY A 449 -10.71 -18.42 -35.08
N ALA A 450 -11.85 -19.11 -35.12
CA ALA A 450 -12.92 -18.76 -36.07
C ALA A 450 -13.48 -17.35 -35.83
N PRO A 451 -13.82 -16.58 -36.89
CA PRO A 451 -14.50 -15.31 -36.75
C PRO A 451 -15.89 -15.53 -36.14
N ILE A 452 -16.32 -14.64 -35.24
CA ILE A 452 -17.61 -14.74 -34.56
C ILE A 452 -18.59 -13.77 -35.23
N PRO A 453 -19.73 -14.23 -35.79
CA PRO A 453 -20.73 -13.34 -36.36
C PRO A 453 -21.36 -12.43 -35.30
N VAL A 454 -21.15 -11.12 -35.42
CA VAL A 454 -21.63 -10.12 -34.44
C VAL A 454 -23.16 -10.10 -34.38
N ARG A 455 -23.83 -10.31 -35.52
CA ARG A 455 -25.30 -10.36 -35.59
C ARG A 455 -25.91 -11.43 -34.68
N HIS A 456 -25.34 -12.64 -34.69
CA HIS A 456 -25.84 -13.74 -33.85
C HIS A 456 -25.57 -13.46 -32.38
N LEU A 457 -24.37 -12.96 -32.07
CA LEU A 457 -24.01 -12.57 -30.71
C LEU A 457 -24.95 -11.50 -30.15
N ARG A 458 -25.31 -10.47 -30.93
CA ARG A 458 -26.24 -9.42 -30.52
C ARG A 458 -27.63 -9.98 -30.15
N LEU A 459 -28.15 -10.92 -30.94
CA LEU A 459 -29.46 -11.55 -30.68
C LEU A 459 -29.46 -12.34 -29.36
N GLU A 460 -28.41 -13.13 -29.11
CA GLU A 460 -28.25 -13.87 -27.86
C GLU A 460 -28.11 -12.93 -26.67
N VAL A 461 -27.24 -11.92 -26.77
CA VAL A 461 -27.04 -10.92 -25.70
C VAL A 461 -28.32 -10.16 -25.40
N GLN A 462 -29.11 -9.76 -26.41
CA GLN A 462 -30.42 -9.12 -26.20
C GLN A 462 -31.40 -10.04 -25.47
N THR A 463 -31.38 -11.34 -25.75
CA THR A 463 -32.22 -12.33 -25.06
C THR A 463 -31.81 -12.46 -23.60
N MET A 464 -30.51 -12.52 -23.32
CA MET A 464 -29.97 -12.53 -21.96
C MET A 464 -30.26 -11.21 -21.24
N MET A 465 -30.19 -10.06 -21.93
CA MET A 465 -30.52 -8.75 -21.35
C MET A 465 -31.98 -8.66 -20.88
N LYS A 466 -32.93 -9.27 -21.59
CA LYS A 466 -34.32 -9.37 -21.08
C LYS A 466 -34.40 -10.12 -19.75
N GLN A 467 -33.56 -11.14 -19.54
CA GLN A 467 -33.49 -11.83 -18.24
C GLN A 467 -32.85 -10.93 -17.18
N VAL A 468 -31.79 -10.21 -17.55
CA VAL A 468 -31.09 -9.23 -16.69
C VAL A 468 -31.98 -8.05 -16.28
N GLU A 469 -32.89 -7.60 -17.13
CA GLU A 469 -33.84 -6.53 -16.85
C GLU A 469 -34.95 -6.99 -15.90
N ASN A 470 -35.38 -8.25 -16.03
CA ASN A 470 -36.44 -8.83 -15.21
C ASN A 470 -35.91 -9.54 -13.94
N SER A 471 -34.59 -9.57 -13.75
CA SER A 471 -33.95 -10.24 -12.62
C SER A 471 -32.88 -9.35 -12.03
N GLN A 472 -32.84 -9.25 -10.69
CA GLN A 472 -31.84 -8.41 -10.03
C GLN A 472 -30.40 -8.92 -10.23
N TRP A 473 -30.22 -10.24 -10.40
CA TRP A 473 -28.94 -10.89 -10.69
C TRP A 473 -29.14 -12.27 -11.30
N CYS A 474 -28.40 -12.57 -12.35
CA CYS A 474 -28.34 -13.87 -13.00
C CYS A 474 -26.89 -14.30 -13.19
N THR A 475 -26.67 -15.61 -13.19
CA THR A 475 -25.38 -16.21 -13.53
C THR A 475 -25.60 -17.30 -14.56
N TRP A 476 -24.71 -17.37 -15.54
CA TRP A 476 -24.71 -18.42 -16.55
C TRP A 476 -23.40 -19.20 -16.45
N GLN A 477 -23.50 -20.51 -16.51
CA GLN A 477 -22.35 -21.41 -16.42
C GLN A 477 -22.18 -22.17 -17.73
N ALA A 478 -20.99 -22.11 -18.31
CA ALA A 478 -20.61 -22.91 -19.48
C ALA A 478 -19.11 -23.20 -19.48
N ALA A 479 -18.74 -24.43 -19.88
CA ALA A 479 -17.33 -24.84 -20.07
C ALA A 479 -16.39 -24.47 -18.90
N GLY A 480 -16.83 -24.72 -17.66
CA GLY A 480 -16.03 -24.48 -16.45
C GLY A 480 -15.88 -23.02 -16.03
N ASN A 481 -16.53 -22.09 -16.73
CA ASN A 481 -16.54 -20.66 -16.41
C ASN A 481 -17.94 -20.22 -15.99
N THR A 482 -18.03 -19.17 -15.18
CA THR A 482 -19.29 -18.52 -14.81
C THR A 482 -19.23 -17.07 -15.26
N ILE A 483 -20.23 -16.62 -16.02
CA ILE A 483 -20.45 -15.20 -16.33
C ILE A 483 -21.70 -14.71 -15.59
N ASP A 484 -21.77 -13.41 -15.32
CA ASP A 484 -22.88 -12.81 -14.57
C ASP A 484 -23.57 -11.64 -15.29
N SER A 485 -24.64 -11.11 -14.68
CA SER A 485 -25.40 -10.00 -15.27
C SER A 485 -24.55 -8.78 -15.59
N GLY A 486 -23.46 -8.54 -14.84
CA GLY A 486 -22.52 -7.47 -15.11
C GLY A 486 -21.76 -7.68 -16.42
N ASP A 487 -21.33 -8.92 -16.69
CA ASP A 487 -20.68 -9.27 -17.95
C ASP A 487 -21.61 -9.08 -19.16
N ILE A 488 -22.89 -9.43 -19.02
CA ILE A 488 -23.89 -9.26 -20.09
C ILE A 488 -24.18 -7.78 -20.35
N ARG A 489 -24.37 -6.97 -19.30
CA ARG A 489 -24.56 -5.51 -19.45
C ARG A 489 -23.35 -4.86 -20.13
N TRP A 490 -22.14 -5.21 -19.69
CA TRP A 490 -20.91 -4.69 -20.26
C TRP A 490 -20.76 -5.08 -21.73
N LEU A 491 -20.95 -6.36 -22.08
CA LEU A 491 -20.87 -6.82 -23.46
C LEU A 491 -21.95 -6.17 -24.34
N HIS A 492 -23.16 -5.99 -23.83
CA HIS A 492 -24.23 -5.31 -24.54
C HIS A 492 -23.84 -3.88 -24.92
N THR A 493 -23.22 -3.12 -23.99
CA THR A 493 -22.71 -1.76 -24.26
C THR A 493 -21.58 -1.78 -25.30
N GLU A 494 -20.60 -2.67 -25.17
CA GLU A 494 -19.48 -2.75 -26.12
C GLU A 494 -19.94 -3.13 -27.54
N LEU A 495 -20.92 -4.03 -27.66
CA LEU A 495 -21.48 -4.43 -28.96
C LEU A 495 -22.22 -3.30 -29.70
N GLN A 496 -22.61 -2.22 -29.02
CA GLN A 496 -23.16 -1.03 -29.67
C GLN A 496 -22.07 -0.21 -30.38
N GLN A 497 -20.82 -0.32 -29.94
CA GLN A 497 -19.69 0.42 -30.52
C GLN A 497 -18.99 -0.35 -31.65
N ILE A 498 -19.18 -1.66 -31.74
CA ILE A 498 -18.59 -2.51 -32.78
C ILE A 498 -19.42 -2.42 -34.07
N HIS A 499 -18.83 -1.96 -35.17
CA HIS A 499 -19.52 -1.83 -36.45
C HIS A 499 -19.25 -3.00 -37.41
N ASP A 500 -18.23 -3.80 -37.12
CA ASP A 500 -17.84 -4.94 -37.94
C ASP A 500 -18.90 -6.06 -37.92
N GLU A 501 -19.00 -6.79 -39.02
CA GLU A 501 -19.91 -7.94 -39.13
C GLU A 501 -19.42 -9.17 -38.35
N THR A 502 -18.11 -9.25 -38.12
CA THR A 502 -17.47 -10.37 -37.44
C THR A 502 -16.41 -9.92 -36.44
N LEU A 503 -16.33 -10.59 -35.28
CA LEU A 503 -15.23 -10.45 -34.36
C LEU A 503 -14.08 -11.35 -34.78
N ALA A 504 -12.99 -10.73 -35.25
CA ALA A 504 -11.75 -11.42 -35.57
C ALA A 504 -11.09 -12.03 -34.31
N ALA A 505 -10.22 -13.01 -34.52
CA ALA A 505 -9.35 -13.47 -33.45
C ALA A 505 -8.30 -12.41 -33.12
N PRO A 506 -7.94 -12.22 -31.83
CA PRO A 506 -6.88 -11.30 -31.44
C PRO A 506 -5.51 -11.73 -31.99
N TYR A 507 -5.38 -13.00 -32.38
CA TYR A 507 -4.16 -13.59 -32.91
C TYR A 507 -4.43 -14.30 -34.24
N PRO A 508 -3.46 -14.27 -35.17
CA PRO A 508 -3.57 -14.96 -36.45
C PRO A 508 -3.77 -16.47 -36.28
N PRO A 509 -4.41 -17.15 -37.25
CA PRO A 509 -4.57 -18.60 -37.21
C PRO A 509 -3.22 -19.32 -37.34
N ALA A 510 -3.19 -20.57 -36.88
CA ALA A 510 -2.08 -21.49 -37.08
C ALA A 510 -1.67 -21.58 -38.56
N ASP A 511 -0.37 -21.52 -38.83
CA ASP A 511 0.23 -21.59 -40.17
C ASP A 511 0.76 -22.99 -40.52
N GLN A 512 0.82 -23.90 -39.55
CA GLN A 512 1.23 -25.29 -39.75
C GLN A 512 0.04 -26.25 -39.75
N ARG A 513 0.01 -27.16 -40.74
CA ARG A 513 -0.95 -28.27 -40.80
C ARG A 513 -0.42 -29.47 -40.01
N THR A 514 -0.59 -29.46 -38.70
CA THR A 514 -0.16 -30.59 -37.84
C THR A 514 -1.34 -31.23 -37.11
N GLY A 515 -1.38 -32.56 -37.09
CA GLY A 515 -2.19 -33.38 -36.15
C GLY A 515 -1.66 -33.30 -34.72
N ALA A 516 -1.34 -32.09 -34.28
CA ALA A 516 -0.66 -31.80 -33.03
C ALA A 516 -1.56 -32.09 -31.83
N ARG A 517 -0.95 -32.60 -30.76
CA ARG A 517 -1.63 -32.85 -29.48
C ARG A 517 -1.95 -31.53 -28.75
N PHE A 518 -1.21 -30.47 -29.05
CA PHE A 518 -1.34 -29.17 -28.40
C PHE A 518 -1.43 -28.02 -29.42
N VAL A 519 -2.28 -27.03 -29.12
CA VAL A 519 -2.61 -25.92 -30.04
C VAL A 519 -1.38 -25.10 -30.46
N TRP A 520 -0.38 -24.94 -29.58
CA TRP A 520 0.84 -24.16 -29.88
C TRP A 520 1.78 -24.85 -30.88
N GLN A 521 1.67 -26.16 -31.09
CA GLN A 521 2.51 -26.89 -32.05
C GLN A 521 2.09 -26.67 -33.51
N ALA A 522 0.95 -26.01 -33.73
CA ALA A 522 0.47 -25.67 -35.06
C ALA A 522 0.99 -24.29 -35.55
N TYR A 523 1.85 -23.64 -34.77
CA TYR A 523 2.46 -22.35 -35.12
C TYR A 523 3.95 -22.54 -35.44
N SER A 524 4.43 -21.93 -36.52
CA SER A 524 5.86 -21.83 -36.81
C SER A 524 6.62 -21.06 -35.72
N PRO A 525 7.93 -21.28 -35.55
CA PRO A 525 8.77 -20.48 -34.66
C PRO A 525 8.64 -18.97 -34.94
N GLU A 526 8.58 -18.58 -36.21
CA GLU A 526 8.46 -17.18 -36.64
C GLU A 526 7.11 -16.57 -36.24
N LEU A 527 6.01 -17.30 -36.48
CA LEU A 527 4.68 -16.86 -36.08
C LEU A 527 4.53 -16.85 -34.55
N THR A 528 5.13 -17.83 -33.86
CA THR A 528 5.14 -17.88 -32.38
C THR A 528 5.87 -16.70 -31.78
N TRP A 529 7.02 -16.32 -32.36
CA TRP A 529 7.76 -15.13 -31.97
C TRP A 529 6.90 -13.87 -32.15
N SER A 530 6.31 -13.68 -33.34
CA SER A 530 5.43 -12.55 -33.62
C SER A 530 4.25 -12.47 -32.65
N ILE A 531 3.58 -13.60 -32.38
CA ILE A 531 2.46 -13.65 -31.43
C ILE A 531 2.95 -13.28 -30.03
N THR A 532 4.09 -13.81 -29.61
CA THR A 532 4.63 -13.57 -28.26
C THR A 532 4.98 -12.09 -28.08
N THR A 533 5.64 -11.46 -29.06
CA THR A 533 5.92 -10.02 -29.03
C THR A 533 4.63 -9.20 -28.94
N THR A 534 3.63 -9.51 -29.78
CA THR A 534 2.34 -8.82 -29.75
C THR A 534 1.58 -9.03 -28.44
N VAL A 535 1.57 -10.25 -27.88
CA VAL A 535 0.96 -10.57 -26.58
C VAL A 535 1.61 -9.76 -25.47
N LEU A 536 2.95 -9.72 -25.41
CA LEU A 536 3.68 -8.97 -24.39
C LEU A 536 3.42 -7.46 -24.51
N GLN A 537 3.46 -6.93 -25.74
CA GLN A 537 3.15 -5.52 -25.98
C GLN A 537 1.71 -5.17 -25.57
N ASN A 538 0.74 -6.00 -25.96
CA ASN A 538 -0.67 -5.82 -25.60
C ASN A 538 -0.91 -5.98 -24.09
N ALA A 539 -0.17 -6.87 -23.43
CA ALA A 539 -0.23 -7.06 -21.99
C ALA A 539 0.29 -5.82 -21.24
N LEU A 540 1.39 -5.22 -21.70
CA LEU A 540 1.90 -3.96 -21.14
C LEU A 540 0.89 -2.82 -21.36
N ILE A 541 0.43 -2.60 -22.58
CA ILE A 541 -0.58 -1.57 -22.89
C ILE A 541 -1.84 -1.78 -22.06
N GLY A 542 -2.33 -3.02 -22.00
CA GLY A 542 -3.52 -3.40 -21.24
C GLY A 542 -3.35 -3.17 -19.75
N TYR A 543 -2.20 -3.54 -19.19
CA TYR A 543 -1.87 -3.30 -17.78
C TYR A 543 -1.86 -1.81 -17.45
N GLN A 544 -1.21 -0.99 -18.28
CA GLN A 544 -1.20 0.46 -18.13
C GLN A 544 -2.61 1.04 -18.08
N GLN A 545 -3.42 0.72 -19.09
CA GLN A 545 -4.78 1.21 -19.21
C GLN A 545 -5.66 0.75 -18.05
N LEU A 546 -5.45 -0.48 -17.56
CA LEU A 546 -6.13 -0.99 -16.38
C LEU A 546 -5.74 -0.19 -15.13
N VAL A 547 -4.44 0.08 -14.92
CA VAL A 547 -3.96 0.87 -13.78
C VAL A 547 -4.48 2.31 -13.84
N GLU A 548 -4.38 2.96 -14.99
CA GLU A 548 -4.84 4.34 -15.19
C GLU A 548 -6.36 4.49 -14.99
N ALA A 549 -7.15 3.54 -15.51
CA ALA A 549 -8.61 3.59 -15.41
C ALA A 549 -9.14 3.28 -14.01
N ASN A 550 -8.51 2.32 -13.31
CA ASN A 550 -9.06 1.77 -12.05
C ASN A 550 -8.33 2.24 -10.80
N PHE A 551 -7.05 2.62 -10.94
CA PHE A 551 -6.17 2.91 -9.82
C PHE A 551 -5.38 4.22 -10.00
N PRO A 552 -6.02 5.34 -10.40
CA PRO A 552 -5.31 6.59 -10.70
C PRO A 552 -4.57 7.16 -9.48
N ARG A 553 -5.02 6.82 -8.26
CA ARG A 553 -4.39 7.24 -7.00
C ARG A 553 -3.35 6.26 -6.44
N PHE A 554 -3.11 5.14 -7.12
CA PHE A 554 -2.14 4.11 -6.72
C PHE A 554 -0.90 4.06 -7.62
N GLY A 555 -0.76 5.00 -8.58
CA GLY A 555 0.27 4.92 -9.63
C GLY A 555 1.73 4.85 -9.18
N HIS A 556 2.03 5.16 -7.91
CA HIS A 556 3.40 5.00 -7.35
C HIS A 556 3.59 3.68 -6.58
N ALA A 557 2.48 3.01 -6.22
CA ALA A 557 2.49 1.69 -5.62
C ALA A 557 2.35 0.57 -6.67
N LEU A 558 1.82 0.90 -7.85
CA LEU A 558 1.68 0.00 -8.99
C LEU A 558 2.66 0.44 -10.09
N PRO A 559 3.44 -0.47 -10.71
CA PRO A 559 4.35 -0.10 -11.79
C PRO A 559 3.60 0.58 -12.94
N SER A 560 4.18 1.60 -13.56
CA SER A 560 3.69 2.19 -14.81
C SER A 560 4.54 1.69 -15.98
N THR A 561 3.93 1.50 -17.15
CA THR A 561 4.60 0.93 -18.34
C THR A 561 5.43 1.93 -19.14
N ALA A 562 5.36 3.23 -18.84
CA ALA A 562 6.16 4.26 -19.52
C ALA A 562 7.67 3.99 -19.42
N SER A 563 8.11 3.20 -18.45
CA SER A 563 9.50 2.77 -18.23
C SER A 563 9.78 1.29 -18.56
N CYS A 564 8.76 0.50 -18.94
CA CYS A 564 8.91 -0.88 -19.45
C CYS A 564 9.12 -0.93 -20.98
N GLN A 565 9.46 0.20 -21.62
CA GLN A 565 9.89 0.14 -23.01
C GLN A 565 11.14 -0.75 -23.08
N PRO A 566 11.15 -1.83 -23.87
CA PRO A 566 12.39 -2.53 -24.15
C PRO A 566 13.38 -1.51 -24.69
N ALA A 567 14.60 -1.50 -24.17
CA ALA A 567 15.69 -0.73 -24.76
C ALA A 567 15.67 -0.95 -26.27
N PRO A 568 15.87 0.09 -27.11
CA PRO A 568 15.97 -0.11 -28.54
C PRO A 568 17.06 -1.16 -28.77
N MET A 569 16.65 -2.36 -29.20
CA MET A 569 17.61 -3.41 -29.51
C MET A 569 18.44 -2.86 -30.66
N ALA A 570 19.74 -2.65 -30.39
CA ALA A 570 20.69 -2.22 -31.39
C ALA A 570 20.60 -3.16 -32.60
N SER A 571 20.47 -2.56 -33.78
CA SER A 571 20.44 -3.25 -35.07
C SER A 571 21.80 -3.81 -35.42
#